data_AF-A0A2P2M954-F1
#
_entry.id   AF-A0A2P2M954-F1
#
_cell.length_a   1.000
_cell.length_b   1.000
_cell.length_c   1.000
_cell.angle_alpha   90.00
_cell.angle_beta   90.00
_cell.angle_gamma   90.00
#
_symmetry.space_group_name_H-M   'P 1'
#
loop_
_entity.id
_entity.type
_entity.pdbx_description
1 polymer ?
#
loop_
_entity_poly.entity_id
_entity_poly.type
_entity_poly.pdbx_seq_one_letter_code
_entity_poly.pdbx_strand_id
1 'polypeptide(L)'
;MSTRQPETRAIMEWMREIHFSASASLHGGALVANYPWDGTEDRRKNYYGCPDDNTFRFMATIYSHSHHNMSLSKEFPGGITNGASWYPIYGGMQDWNYIHAGCFELTLEISDNKWPNANELPTLWQYNKKSLLNLVASVIKTGVHGRIFSSDSGRPIPGIIAIKGINYTVNAGRRFADYHRLLAPRERYEVLATMPGYKSKSTSIWLGETAVNADFILDPEVITKVHNACDCGSGSKKRLGNVWEVHSLIYIFLVCTLAFVCVLLKRKMRSNISSNRQLTKRSLRV
;
A
#
# COMPACT_ATOMS: atom_id res chain seq x y z
N MET A 1 -22.92 -3.18 4.33
CA MET A 1 -22.06 -3.28 3.13
C MET A 1 -22.79 -3.83 1.89
N SER A 2 -24.05 -4.24 1.97
CA SER A 2 -24.80 -4.90 0.88
C SER A 2 -25.42 -3.98 -0.18
N THR A 3 -25.23 -2.67 -0.12
CA THR A 3 -25.88 -1.70 -1.04
C THR A 3 -25.02 -1.26 -2.23
N ARG A 4 -23.75 -1.69 -2.31
CA ARG A 4 -22.84 -1.34 -3.41
C ARG A 4 -22.85 -2.42 -4.49
N GLN A 5 -22.63 -2.00 -5.74
CA GLN A 5 -22.45 -2.90 -6.88
C GLN A 5 -21.32 -3.91 -6.62
N PRO A 6 -21.43 -5.14 -7.14
CA PRO A 6 -20.47 -6.21 -6.86
C PRO A 6 -19.03 -5.84 -7.27
N GLU A 7 -18.84 -5.16 -8.39
CA GLU A 7 -17.53 -4.72 -8.89
C GLU A 7 -16.89 -3.70 -7.94
N THR A 8 -17.68 -2.72 -7.47
CA THR A 8 -17.22 -1.74 -6.48
C THR A 8 -16.77 -2.44 -5.20
N ARG A 9 -17.53 -3.43 -4.72
CA ARG A 9 -17.16 -4.18 -3.53
C ARG A 9 -15.87 -4.96 -3.75
N ALA A 10 -15.70 -5.62 -4.89
CA ALA A 10 -14.51 -6.38 -5.21
C ALA A 10 -13.25 -5.49 -5.20
N ILE A 11 -13.29 -4.30 -5.82
CA ILE A 11 -12.17 -3.36 -5.78
C ILE A 11 -11.91 -2.88 -4.35
N MET A 12 -12.95 -2.49 -3.61
CA MET A 12 -12.79 -2.06 -2.22
C MET A 12 -12.19 -3.16 -1.32
N GLU A 13 -12.49 -4.43 -1.57
CA GLU A 13 -11.89 -5.58 -0.87
C GLU A 13 -10.43 -5.76 -1.28
N TRP A 14 -10.13 -5.73 -2.58
CA TRP A 14 -8.78 -5.84 -3.11
C TRP A 14 -7.83 -4.75 -2.57
N MET A 15 -8.30 -3.50 -2.53
CA MET A 15 -7.55 -2.35 -1.98
C MET A 15 -7.32 -2.45 -0.47
N ARG A 16 -8.09 -3.27 0.27
CA ARG A 16 -7.84 -3.54 1.70
C ARG A 16 -6.84 -4.67 1.91
N GLU A 17 -6.84 -5.65 1.01
CA GLU A 17 -5.93 -6.79 1.07
C GLU A 17 -4.50 -6.38 0.69
N ILE A 18 -4.37 -5.57 -0.35
CA ILE A 18 -3.07 -5.08 -0.84
C ILE A 18 -2.98 -3.58 -0.60
N HIS A 19 -1.93 -3.15 0.10
CA HIS A 19 -1.66 -1.75 0.38
C HIS A 19 -0.92 -1.14 -0.81
N PHE A 20 -1.66 -0.75 -1.86
CA PHE A 20 -1.08 -0.12 -3.04
C PHE A 20 -0.61 1.30 -2.73
N SER A 21 0.58 1.66 -3.23
CA SER A 21 1.12 3.03 -3.09
C SER A 21 0.51 4.01 -4.10
N ALA A 22 0.29 3.54 -5.33
CA ALA A 22 -0.26 4.33 -6.42
C ALA A 22 -1.04 3.46 -7.39
N SER A 23 -1.95 4.09 -8.13
CA SER A 23 -2.83 3.47 -9.12
C SER A 23 -3.13 4.46 -10.25
N ALA A 24 -3.71 3.95 -11.34
CA ALA A 24 -4.36 4.78 -12.34
C ALA A 24 -5.54 4.02 -12.96
N SER A 25 -6.69 4.68 -13.06
CA SER A 25 -7.86 4.20 -13.81
C SER A 25 -7.84 4.75 -15.23
N LEU A 26 -8.13 3.92 -16.23
CA LEU A 26 -8.14 4.32 -17.65
C LEU A 26 -9.57 4.59 -18.12
N HIS A 27 -9.78 5.75 -18.74
CA HIS A 27 -11.06 6.25 -19.22
C HIS A 27 -10.91 6.76 -20.66
N GLY A 28 -12.05 7.04 -21.31
CA GLY A 28 -12.10 7.70 -22.60
C GLY A 28 -13.25 8.69 -22.67
N GLY A 29 -13.18 9.60 -23.64
CA GLY A 29 -14.10 10.73 -23.82
C GLY A 29 -13.39 12.08 -23.76
N ALA A 30 -12.11 12.10 -23.40
CA ALA A 30 -11.22 13.26 -23.45
C ALA A 30 -9.77 12.78 -23.59
N LEU A 31 -8.83 13.73 -23.61
CA LEU A 31 -7.39 13.46 -23.54
C LEU A 31 -6.72 14.31 -22.46
N VAL A 32 -6.66 13.79 -21.23
CA VAL A 32 -6.15 14.51 -20.05
C VAL A 32 -5.83 13.55 -18.90
N ALA A 33 -4.81 13.88 -18.10
CA ALA A 33 -4.58 13.24 -16.80
C ALA A 33 -5.31 14.02 -15.68
N ASN A 34 -6.40 13.45 -15.19
CA ASN A 34 -7.21 13.98 -14.09
C ASN A 34 -6.66 13.54 -12.72
N TYR A 35 -6.64 14.46 -11.76
CA TYR A 35 -6.16 14.21 -10.41
C TYR A 35 -7.07 14.79 -9.31
N PRO A 36 -6.98 14.28 -8.07
CA PRO A 36 -7.81 14.70 -6.95
C PRO A 36 -7.75 16.20 -6.61
N TRP A 37 -8.78 16.74 -5.98
CA TRP A 37 -10.08 16.08 -5.75
C TRP A 37 -10.97 16.11 -6.99
N ASP A 38 -11.87 15.13 -7.11
CA ASP A 38 -12.91 15.11 -8.14
C ASP A 38 -14.12 15.97 -7.78
N GLY A 39 -14.29 16.38 -6.52
CA GLY A 39 -15.39 17.24 -6.11
C GLY A 39 -15.01 18.17 -4.97
N THR A 40 -15.78 19.25 -4.79
CA THR A 40 -15.63 20.19 -3.67
C THR A 40 -16.68 19.93 -2.59
N GLU A 41 -16.46 20.44 -1.38
CA GLU A 41 -17.45 20.34 -0.30
C GLU A 41 -18.73 21.13 -0.62
N ASP A 42 -18.60 22.29 -1.27
CA ASP A 42 -19.70 23.19 -1.65
C ASP A 42 -20.38 22.84 -2.99
N ARG A 43 -19.92 21.76 -3.65
CA ARG A 43 -20.40 21.27 -4.95
C ARG A 43 -20.26 22.24 -6.12
N ARG A 44 -19.40 23.24 -6.00
CA ARG A 44 -19.09 24.17 -7.08
C ARG A 44 -17.95 23.64 -7.95
N LYS A 45 -17.98 24.02 -9.23
CA LYS A 45 -16.89 23.76 -10.16
C LYS A 45 -15.77 24.78 -9.92
N ASN A 46 -14.79 24.41 -9.10
CA ASN A 46 -13.61 25.21 -8.78
C ASN A 46 -12.44 24.28 -8.48
N TYR A 47 -11.22 24.82 -8.58
CA TYR A 47 -10.03 24.08 -8.17
C TYR A 47 -10.09 23.72 -6.70
N TYR A 48 -9.86 22.45 -6.39
CA TYR A 48 -9.83 21.96 -5.01
C TYR A 48 -8.76 20.90 -4.84
N GLY A 49 -7.59 21.34 -4.40
CA GLY A 49 -6.43 20.49 -4.18
C GLY A 49 -6.56 19.65 -2.93
N CYS A 50 -6.11 18.40 -3.01
CA CYS A 50 -5.93 17.56 -1.83
C CYS A 50 -4.65 17.92 -1.05
N PRO A 51 -4.44 17.40 0.16
CA PRO A 51 -3.20 17.65 0.91
C PRO A 51 -1.93 17.35 0.09
N ASP A 52 -1.99 16.38 -0.83
CA ASP A 52 -0.91 15.97 -1.72
C ASP A 52 -1.00 16.57 -3.13
N ASP A 53 -1.66 17.72 -3.31
CA ASP A 53 -1.90 18.34 -4.62
C ASP A 53 -0.64 18.44 -5.49
N ASN A 54 0.48 18.92 -4.94
CA ASN A 54 1.76 19.01 -5.66
C ASN A 54 2.26 17.63 -6.14
N THR A 55 2.11 16.60 -5.31
CA THR A 55 2.49 15.21 -5.66
C THR A 55 1.62 14.68 -6.79
N PHE A 56 0.31 14.90 -6.73
CA PHE A 56 -0.62 14.46 -7.77
C PHE A 56 -0.39 15.19 -9.10
N ARG A 57 -0.18 16.52 -9.05
CA ARG A 57 0.21 17.31 -10.23
C ARG A 57 1.48 16.79 -10.85
N PHE A 58 2.49 16.45 -10.03
CA PHE A 58 3.72 15.83 -10.51
C PHE A 58 3.47 14.50 -11.21
N MET A 59 2.71 13.59 -10.59
CA MET A 59 2.36 12.29 -11.20
C MET A 59 1.60 12.46 -12.53
N ALA A 60 0.59 13.33 -12.57
CA ALA A 60 -0.18 13.63 -13.78
C ALA A 60 0.71 14.22 -14.88
N THR A 61 1.65 15.10 -14.50
CA THR A 61 2.62 15.71 -15.41
C THR A 61 3.55 14.68 -16.04
N ILE A 62 3.99 13.66 -15.28
CA ILE A 62 4.80 12.55 -15.82
C ILE A 62 4.06 11.83 -16.93
N TYR A 63 2.78 11.49 -16.69
CA TYR A 63 1.99 10.78 -17.69
C TYR A 63 1.76 11.64 -18.94
N SER A 64 1.28 12.87 -18.73
CA SER A 64 0.92 13.80 -19.81
C SER A 64 2.12 14.17 -20.70
N HIS A 65 3.26 14.55 -20.12
CA HIS A 65 4.45 14.90 -20.90
C HIS A 65 5.13 13.71 -21.56
N SER A 66 4.89 12.49 -21.08
CA SER A 66 5.38 11.28 -21.72
C SER A 66 4.47 10.77 -22.83
N HIS A 67 3.23 11.28 -22.88
CA HIS A 67 2.24 10.91 -23.89
C HIS A 67 2.57 11.61 -25.21
N HIS A 68 2.12 11.04 -26.33
CA HIS A 68 2.40 11.59 -27.66
C HIS A 68 2.01 13.07 -27.81
N ASN A 69 0.82 13.45 -27.36
CA ASN A 69 0.26 14.79 -27.56
C ASN A 69 -0.62 15.31 -26.41
N MET A 70 -0.69 14.63 -25.26
CA MET A 70 -1.61 15.03 -24.17
C MET A 70 -1.21 16.40 -23.60
N SER A 71 0.09 16.62 -23.40
CA SER A 71 0.64 17.88 -22.91
C SER A 71 0.45 19.08 -23.84
N LEU A 72 0.14 18.82 -25.11
CA LEU A 72 -0.10 19.85 -26.13
C LEU A 72 -1.57 20.33 -26.16
N SER A 73 -2.41 19.83 -25.23
CA SER A 73 -3.81 20.21 -25.16
C SER A 73 -3.97 21.72 -24.94
N LYS A 74 -4.89 22.32 -25.72
CA LYS A 74 -5.31 23.71 -25.56
C LYS A 74 -6.40 23.87 -24.51
N GLU A 75 -7.19 22.82 -24.28
CA GLU A 75 -8.26 22.79 -23.28
C GLU A 75 -7.70 22.57 -21.88
N PHE A 76 -6.73 21.66 -21.75
CA PHE A 76 -6.09 21.31 -20.49
C PHE A 76 -4.62 21.72 -20.54
N PRO A 77 -4.23 22.90 -20.01
CA PRO A 77 -2.85 23.34 -20.02
C PRO A 77 -1.91 22.30 -19.41
N GLY A 78 -0.91 21.87 -20.17
CA GLY A 78 0.03 20.81 -19.75
C GLY A 78 -0.57 19.40 -19.75
N GLY A 79 -1.80 19.22 -20.26
CA GLY A 79 -2.50 17.94 -20.37
C GLY A 79 -2.91 17.32 -19.05
N ILE A 80 -3.10 18.15 -18.01
CA ILE A 80 -3.52 17.71 -16.68
C ILE A 80 -4.72 18.55 -16.20
N THR A 81 -5.55 18.01 -15.32
CA THR A 81 -6.64 18.77 -14.70
C THR A 81 -6.97 18.28 -13.29
N ASN A 82 -7.36 19.20 -12.40
CA ASN A 82 -7.99 18.85 -11.14
C ASN A 82 -9.46 18.50 -11.42
N GLY A 83 -9.96 17.37 -10.89
CA GLY A 83 -11.29 16.89 -11.25
C GLY A 83 -12.42 17.84 -10.89
N ALA A 84 -12.38 18.42 -9.69
CA ALA A 84 -13.36 19.41 -9.24
C ALA A 84 -13.35 20.68 -10.11
N SER A 85 -12.18 21.07 -10.63
CA SER A 85 -12.02 22.18 -11.57
C SER A 85 -12.56 21.87 -12.96
N TRP A 86 -12.54 20.60 -13.39
CA TRP A 86 -13.05 20.19 -14.69
C TRP A 86 -14.57 20.03 -14.67
N TYR A 87 -15.07 19.09 -13.86
CA TYR A 87 -16.48 18.93 -13.53
C TYR A 87 -16.62 18.09 -12.25
N PRO A 88 -17.26 18.62 -11.19
CA PRO A 88 -17.38 17.90 -9.92
C PRO A 88 -18.10 16.55 -10.03
N ILE A 89 -17.51 15.49 -9.47
CA ILE A 89 -18.11 14.15 -9.33
C ILE A 89 -18.00 13.68 -7.88
N TYR A 90 -18.96 12.87 -7.44
CA TYR A 90 -18.99 12.26 -6.11
C TYR A 90 -19.14 10.75 -6.19
N GLY A 91 -18.45 10.04 -5.31
CA GLY A 91 -18.46 8.57 -5.28
C GLY A 91 -17.50 7.92 -6.30
N GLY A 92 -16.57 8.70 -6.86
CA GLY A 92 -15.51 8.20 -7.73
C GLY A 92 -14.50 7.32 -6.99
N MET A 93 -13.89 6.39 -7.74
CA MET A 93 -12.88 5.47 -7.22
C MET A 93 -11.57 6.18 -6.84
N GLN A 94 -11.19 7.20 -7.62
CA GLN A 94 -9.97 7.98 -7.46
C GLN A 94 -9.84 8.59 -6.06
N ASP A 95 -10.81 9.42 -5.67
CA ASP A 95 -10.83 10.07 -4.36
C ASP A 95 -11.00 9.05 -3.22
N TRP A 96 -11.80 7.99 -3.46
CA TRP A 96 -11.97 6.92 -2.48
C TRP A 96 -10.65 6.22 -2.14
N ASN A 97 -9.80 5.97 -3.16
CA ASN A 97 -8.50 5.33 -2.97
C ASN A 97 -7.56 6.16 -2.10
N TYR A 98 -7.52 7.48 -2.30
CA TYR A 98 -6.70 8.35 -1.49
C TYR A 98 -7.26 8.50 -0.05
N ILE A 99 -8.58 8.67 0.11
CA ILE A 99 -9.20 8.86 1.44
C ILE A 99 -9.16 7.59 2.29
N HIS A 100 -9.43 6.43 1.69
CA HIS A 100 -9.71 5.20 2.43
C HIS A 100 -8.71 4.07 2.25
N ALA A 101 -8.01 4.01 1.11
CA ALA A 101 -7.07 2.93 0.82
C ALA A 101 -5.59 3.33 0.97
N GLY A 102 -5.29 4.61 1.14
CA GLY A 102 -3.91 5.06 1.24
C GLY A 102 -3.20 5.19 -0.11
N CYS A 103 -3.93 5.04 -1.23
CA CYS A 103 -3.39 4.84 -2.58
C CYS A 103 -3.56 6.09 -3.45
N PHE A 104 -2.48 6.50 -4.13
CA PHE A 104 -2.46 7.68 -4.99
C PHE A 104 -2.95 7.29 -6.39
N GLU A 105 -4.24 7.49 -6.65
CA GLU A 105 -4.85 7.15 -7.95
C GLU A 105 -5.03 8.38 -8.85
N LEU A 106 -4.67 8.23 -10.12
CA LEU A 106 -5.05 9.16 -11.19
C LEU A 106 -6.20 8.60 -12.03
N THR A 107 -7.00 9.48 -12.62
CA THR A 107 -7.94 9.11 -13.70
C THR A 107 -7.34 9.58 -15.02
N LEU A 108 -7.05 8.65 -15.92
CA LEU A 108 -6.38 8.93 -17.18
C LEU A 108 -7.37 8.81 -18.32
N GLU A 109 -7.74 9.93 -18.93
CA GLU A 109 -8.53 9.98 -20.16
C GLU A 109 -7.56 9.83 -21.34
N ILE A 110 -7.56 8.65 -21.97
CA ILE A 110 -6.51 8.25 -22.93
C ILE A 110 -6.92 8.39 -24.40
N SER A 111 -8.17 8.76 -24.67
CA SER A 111 -8.70 8.92 -26.02
C SER A 111 -10.01 9.71 -26.04
N ASP A 112 -10.15 10.66 -26.97
CA ASP A 112 -11.41 11.39 -27.17
C ASP A 112 -12.56 10.48 -27.63
N ASN A 113 -12.24 9.49 -28.46
CA ASN A 113 -13.19 8.45 -28.85
C ASN A 113 -13.28 7.37 -27.75
N LYS A 114 -14.45 7.22 -27.13
CA LYS A 114 -14.72 6.18 -26.12
C LYS A 114 -14.66 4.76 -26.69
N TRP A 115 -14.92 4.60 -27.99
CA TRP A 115 -14.99 3.31 -28.66
C TRP A 115 -14.27 3.36 -30.02
N PRO A 116 -12.93 3.45 -30.02
CA PRO A 116 -12.13 3.52 -31.24
C PRO A 116 -12.24 2.24 -32.07
N ASN A 117 -12.02 2.36 -33.39
CA ASN A 117 -11.97 1.19 -34.24
C ASN A 117 -10.74 0.33 -33.90
N ALA A 118 -10.83 -0.98 -34.13
CA ALA A 118 -9.76 -1.92 -33.78
C ALA A 118 -8.41 -1.60 -34.47
N ASN A 119 -8.45 -0.99 -35.66
CA ASN A 119 -7.25 -0.57 -36.40
C ASN A 119 -6.53 0.64 -35.77
N GLU A 120 -7.17 1.38 -34.86
CA GLU A 120 -6.57 2.52 -34.14
C GLU A 120 -5.83 2.07 -32.87
N LEU A 121 -6.11 0.87 -32.35
CA LEU A 121 -5.52 0.34 -31.12
C LEU A 121 -3.97 0.31 -31.11
N PRO A 122 -3.27 -0.06 -32.21
CA PRO A 122 -1.81 -0.02 -32.23
C PRO A 122 -1.26 1.41 -32.03
N THR A 123 -1.94 2.42 -32.58
CA THR A 123 -1.56 3.82 -32.42
C THR A 123 -1.81 4.30 -30.99
N LEU A 124 -2.98 3.99 -30.41
CA LEU A 124 -3.29 4.32 -29.01
C LEU A 124 -2.28 3.68 -28.05
N TRP A 125 -1.88 2.44 -28.31
CA TRP A 125 -0.81 1.80 -27.55
C TRP A 125 0.52 2.56 -27.68
N GLN A 126 0.94 2.90 -28.89
CA GLN A 126 2.18 3.66 -29.09
C GLN A 126 2.18 5.00 -28.37
N TYR A 127 1.04 5.69 -28.35
CA TYR A 127 0.89 6.99 -27.69
C TYR A 127 0.99 6.90 -26.16
N ASN A 128 0.44 5.83 -25.57
CA ASN A 128 0.36 5.68 -24.11
C ASN A 128 1.51 4.86 -23.51
N LYS A 129 2.20 4.01 -24.29
CA LYS A 129 3.21 3.06 -23.81
C LYS A 129 4.26 3.72 -22.91
N LYS A 130 4.85 4.83 -23.36
CA LYS A 130 5.91 5.51 -22.59
C LYS A 130 5.35 6.14 -21.32
N SER A 131 4.15 6.72 -21.37
CA SER A 131 3.47 7.30 -20.21
C SER A 131 3.16 6.29 -19.14
N LEU A 132 2.59 5.14 -19.51
CA LEU A 132 2.28 4.05 -18.59
C LEU A 132 3.55 3.55 -17.89
N LEU A 133 4.62 3.31 -18.65
CA LEU A 133 5.90 2.86 -18.10
C LEU A 133 6.54 3.91 -17.19
N ASN A 134 6.50 5.19 -17.56
CA ASN A 134 7.07 6.26 -16.76
C ASN A 134 6.29 6.51 -15.47
N LEU A 135 4.96 6.40 -15.50
CA LEU A 135 4.12 6.52 -14.30
C LEU A 135 4.37 5.36 -13.32
N VAL A 136 4.47 4.12 -13.81
CA VAL A 136 4.84 2.98 -12.93
C VAL A 136 6.26 3.17 -12.39
N ALA A 137 7.21 3.57 -13.24
CA ALA A 137 8.58 3.80 -12.83
C ALA A 137 8.71 4.94 -11.82
N SER A 138 7.85 5.97 -11.86
CA SER A 138 7.93 7.07 -10.90
C SER A 138 7.64 6.61 -9.48
N VAL A 139 6.77 5.62 -9.29
CA VAL A 139 6.45 5.08 -7.95
C VAL A 139 7.69 4.57 -7.21
N ILE A 140 8.65 4.00 -7.95
CA ILE A 140 9.90 3.47 -7.39
C ILE A 140 11.08 4.44 -7.52
N LYS A 141 11.03 5.37 -8.48
CA LYS A 141 12.14 6.29 -8.76
C LYS A 141 12.04 7.61 -8.00
N THR A 142 10.92 7.91 -7.37
CA THR A 142 10.70 9.17 -6.65
C THR A 142 10.15 8.94 -5.24
N GLY A 143 10.04 10.02 -4.47
CA GLY A 143 9.53 9.97 -3.10
C GLY A 143 10.56 9.46 -2.09
N VAL A 144 10.04 9.05 -0.93
CA VAL A 144 10.83 8.61 0.22
C VAL A 144 10.40 7.20 0.59
N HIS A 145 11.35 6.29 0.64
CA HIS A 145 11.09 4.90 1.04
C HIS A 145 11.97 4.54 2.22
N GLY A 146 11.58 3.56 3.01
CA GLY A 146 12.39 3.14 4.14
C GLY A 146 11.66 2.14 5.00
N ARG A 147 12.25 1.85 6.17
CA ARG A 147 11.70 0.97 7.18
C ARG A 147 11.75 1.58 8.57
N ILE A 148 10.85 1.14 9.43
CA ILE A 148 10.81 1.55 10.84
C ILE A 148 11.25 0.39 11.72
N PHE A 149 12.25 0.62 12.57
CA PHE A 149 12.85 -0.37 13.47
C PHE A 149 12.74 0.07 14.93
N SER A 150 12.68 -0.91 15.82
CA SER A 150 12.81 -0.73 17.26
C SER A 150 14.29 -0.68 17.66
N SER A 151 14.72 0.30 18.44
CA SER A 151 16.12 0.39 18.87
C SER A 151 16.54 -0.71 19.86
N ASP A 152 15.61 -1.16 20.71
CA ASP A 152 15.86 -2.16 21.76
C ASP A 152 15.97 -3.60 21.24
N SER A 153 15.17 -3.94 20.22
CA SER A 153 15.06 -5.30 19.69
C SER A 153 15.62 -5.44 18.27
N GLY A 154 15.90 -4.33 17.59
CA GLY A 154 16.33 -4.30 16.18
C GLY A 154 15.26 -4.80 15.19
N ARG A 155 14.04 -5.08 15.66
CA ARG A 155 12.97 -5.65 14.84
C ARG A 155 12.23 -4.57 14.05
N PRO A 156 11.74 -4.88 12.83
CA PRO A 156 10.80 -4.00 12.14
C PRO A 156 9.52 -3.86 12.98
N ILE A 157 9.03 -2.63 13.11
CA ILE A 157 7.82 -2.30 13.86
C ILE A 157 6.84 -1.54 12.96
N PRO A 158 5.51 -1.76 13.11
CA PRO A 158 4.55 -0.93 12.41
C PRO A 158 4.72 0.53 12.82
N GLY A 159 4.16 1.44 12.04
CA GLY A 159 4.22 2.86 12.34
C GLY A 159 3.57 3.69 11.25
N ILE A 160 3.60 5.00 11.46
CA ILE A 160 2.99 5.99 10.60
C ILE A 160 4.07 6.99 10.18
N ILE A 161 4.14 7.26 8.88
CA ILE A 161 4.96 8.31 8.28
C ILE A 161 4.08 9.52 7.99
N ALA A 162 4.50 10.67 8.48
CA ALA A 162 3.90 11.97 8.20
C ALA A 162 4.95 12.91 7.59
N ILE A 163 4.51 13.83 6.75
CA ILE A 163 5.35 14.90 6.20
C ILE A 163 4.86 16.20 6.77
N LYS A 164 5.75 16.95 7.42
CA LYS A 164 5.37 18.24 8.02
C LYS A 164 4.83 19.18 6.94
N GLY A 165 3.65 19.74 7.18
CA GLY A 165 2.95 20.63 6.24
C GLY A 165 2.02 19.92 5.26
N ILE A 166 2.04 18.58 5.18
CA ILE A 166 1.10 17.79 4.39
C ILE A 166 0.19 17.02 5.35
N ASN A 167 -1.10 17.38 5.38
CA ASN A 167 -2.09 16.73 6.25
C ASN A 167 -2.55 15.37 5.69
N TYR A 168 -1.60 14.44 5.55
CA TYR A 168 -1.83 13.08 5.09
C TYR A 168 -0.71 12.17 5.59
N THR A 169 -1.08 10.97 6.03
CA THR A 169 -0.14 10.00 6.59
C THR A 169 -0.16 8.68 5.84
N VAL A 170 0.97 7.98 5.85
CA VAL A 170 1.13 6.66 5.25
C VAL A 170 1.49 5.65 6.34
N ASN A 171 0.83 4.50 6.33
CA ASN A 171 1.15 3.40 7.24
C ASN A 171 2.32 2.60 6.70
N ALA A 172 3.27 2.26 7.56
CA ALA A 172 4.29 1.27 7.26
C ALA A 172 3.67 -0.14 7.18
N GLY A 173 4.20 -0.97 6.28
CA GLY A 173 3.77 -2.33 6.02
C GLY A 173 3.88 -3.20 7.28
N ARG A 174 2.83 -3.98 7.56
CA ARG A 174 2.75 -4.76 8.81
C ARG A 174 3.85 -5.80 8.98
N ARG A 175 4.40 -6.33 7.88
CA ARG A 175 5.33 -7.46 7.89
C ARG A 175 6.80 -7.03 7.95
N PHE A 176 7.17 -6.01 7.19
CA PHE A 176 8.56 -5.57 7.07
C PHE A 176 8.79 -4.12 7.50
N ALA A 177 7.75 -3.46 8.03
CA ALA A 177 7.77 -2.05 8.42
C ALA A 177 8.19 -1.11 7.30
N ASP A 178 8.05 -1.55 6.04
CA ASP A 178 8.42 -0.81 4.85
C ASP A 178 7.35 0.22 4.51
N TYR A 179 7.76 1.41 4.09
CA TYR A 179 6.84 2.46 3.69
C TYR A 179 7.29 3.08 2.36
N HIS A 180 6.31 3.61 1.64
CA HIS A 180 6.52 4.36 0.41
C HIS A 180 5.72 5.66 0.48
N ARG A 181 6.40 6.79 0.58
CA ARG A 181 5.80 8.12 0.58
C ARG A 181 6.12 8.83 -0.72
N LEU A 182 5.17 8.84 -1.65
CA LEU A 182 5.28 9.61 -2.88
C LEU A 182 5.26 11.10 -2.55
N LEU A 183 6.16 11.85 -3.16
CA LEU A 183 6.32 13.30 -3.01
C LEU A 183 6.84 13.89 -4.31
N ALA A 184 6.48 15.16 -4.56
CA ALA A 184 7.05 15.93 -5.66
C ALA A 184 8.56 16.14 -5.42
N PRO A 185 9.39 16.09 -6.47
CA PRO A 185 10.83 16.27 -6.35
C PRO A 185 11.22 17.75 -6.24
N ARG A 186 12.51 17.99 -5.98
CA ARG A 186 13.20 19.30 -5.91
C ARG A 186 12.76 20.16 -4.73
N GLU A 187 12.44 19.52 -3.61
CA GLU A 187 11.99 20.18 -2.38
C GLU A 187 12.66 19.59 -1.13
N ARG A 188 12.66 20.37 -0.03
CA ARG A 188 13.04 19.88 1.30
C ARG A 188 11.80 19.42 2.05
N TYR A 189 11.88 18.23 2.64
CA TYR A 189 10.81 17.66 3.46
C TYR A 189 11.32 17.33 4.85
N GLU A 190 10.49 17.57 5.87
CA GLU A 190 10.68 17.02 7.21
C GLU A 190 9.77 15.80 7.36
N VAL A 191 10.39 14.63 7.42
CA VAL A 191 9.72 13.32 7.50
C VAL A 191 9.68 12.90 8.97
N LEU A 192 8.48 12.60 9.48
CA LEU A 192 8.23 12.19 10.85
C LEU A 192 7.76 10.73 10.87
N ALA A 193 8.44 9.89 11.63
CA ALA A 193 8.00 8.53 11.94
C ALA A 193 7.46 8.44 13.37
N THR A 194 6.30 7.79 13.52
CA THR A 194 5.62 7.63 14.80
C THR A 194 5.12 6.19 14.97
N MET A 195 5.12 5.70 16.20
CA MET A 195 4.53 4.41 16.59
C MET A 195 4.11 4.51 18.06
N PRO A 196 2.86 4.20 18.44
CA PRO A 196 2.44 4.20 19.84
C PRO A 196 3.36 3.38 20.74
N GLY A 197 3.77 3.96 21.87
CA GLY A 197 4.74 3.38 22.80
C GLY A 197 6.21 3.63 22.44
N TYR A 198 6.47 4.43 21.41
CA TYR A 198 7.80 4.84 20.98
C TYR A 198 7.91 6.35 20.84
N LYS A 199 9.10 6.89 21.13
CA LYS A 199 9.43 8.28 20.88
C LYS A 199 9.51 8.51 19.37
N SER A 200 8.69 9.42 18.87
CA SER A 200 8.70 9.85 17.48
C SER A 200 10.06 10.43 17.08
N LYS A 201 10.46 10.22 15.83
CA LYS A 201 11.69 10.81 15.26
C LYS A 201 11.38 11.50 13.95
N SER A 202 11.98 12.68 13.75
CA SER A 202 11.94 13.39 12.48
C SER A 202 13.33 13.48 11.84
N THR A 203 13.35 13.57 10.52
CA THR A 203 14.56 13.83 9.73
C THR A 203 14.24 14.77 8.58
N SER A 204 15.17 15.64 8.24
CA SER A 204 15.06 16.55 7.10
C SER A 204 15.80 15.96 5.91
N ILE A 205 15.11 15.87 4.77
CA ILE A 205 15.66 15.35 3.52
C ILE A 205 15.59 16.40 2.42
N TRP A 206 16.50 16.28 1.44
CA TRP A 206 16.37 16.91 0.14
C TRP A 206 15.93 15.85 -0.86
N LEU A 207 14.73 15.97 -1.41
CA LEU A 207 14.25 15.05 -2.43
C LEU A 207 14.60 15.62 -3.81
N GLY A 208 15.61 15.04 -4.47
CA GLY A 208 15.96 15.37 -5.85
C GLY A 208 15.06 14.68 -6.87
N GLU A 209 15.57 14.37 -8.05
CA GLU A 209 14.83 13.61 -9.07
C GLU A 209 14.76 12.11 -8.79
N THR A 210 15.60 11.63 -7.87
CA THR A 210 15.68 10.23 -7.45
C THR A 210 15.10 10.05 -6.05
N ALA A 211 14.53 8.87 -5.79
CA ALA A 211 14.01 8.49 -4.49
C ALA A 211 15.10 8.56 -3.41
N VAL A 212 14.67 8.89 -2.19
CA VAL A 212 15.52 8.90 -1.00
C VAL A 212 15.16 7.72 -0.12
N ASN A 213 16.16 6.97 0.33
CA ASN A 213 15.99 5.97 1.38
C ASN A 213 16.17 6.63 2.76
N ALA A 214 15.19 6.47 3.65
CA ALA A 214 15.21 7.01 5.00
C ALA A 214 14.65 6.00 6.01
N ASP A 215 15.54 5.22 6.64
CA ASP A 215 15.14 4.33 7.72
C ASP A 215 15.01 5.08 9.05
N PHE A 216 14.04 4.67 9.87
CA PHE A 216 13.82 5.22 11.20
C PHE A 216 14.03 4.17 12.27
N ILE A 217 14.82 4.49 13.29
CA ILE A 217 15.03 3.62 14.46
C ILE A 217 14.39 4.32 15.65
N LEU A 218 13.23 3.86 16.11
CA LEU A 218 12.47 4.49 17.20
C LEU A 218 12.85 3.90 18.55
N ASP A 219 12.90 4.75 19.57
CA ASP A 219 13.22 4.35 20.95
C ASP A 219 11.94 4.12 21.74
N PRO A 220 11.79 2.99 22.47
CA PRO A 220 10.63 2.78 23.33
C PRO A 220 10.45 3.93 24.33
N GLU A 221 9.20 4.32 24.56
CA GLU A 221 8.89 5.22 25.67
C GLU A 221 9.13 4.46 26.99
N VAL A 222 10.05 4.96 27.81
CA VAL A 222 10.25 4.42 29.14
C VAL A 222 9.03 4.79 29.96
N ILE A 223 8.13 3.83 30.18
CA ILE A 223 7.13 3.96 31.24
C ILE A 223 7.88 3.86 32.55
N THR A 224 8.32 5.00 33.08
CA THR A 224 8.64 5.10 34.49
C THR A 224 7.34 4.82 35.23
N LYS A 225 7.15 3.58 35.69
CA LYS A 225 6.30 3.34 36.85
C LYS A 225 6.94 4.17 37.96
N VAL A 226 6.40 5.35 38.21
CA VAL A 226 6.64 6.07 39.46
C VAL A 226 6.07 5.14 40.52
N HIS A 227 6.93 4.28 41.06
CA HIS A 227 6.69 3.66 42.34
C HIS A 227 6.68 4.82 43.33
N ASN A 228 5.51 5.38 43.59
CA ASN A 228 5.27 6.10 44.82
C ASN A 228 5.49 5.09 45.94
N ALA A 229 6.73 5.04 46.43
CA ALA A 229 7.10 4.36 47.65
C ALA A 229 6.46 5.15 48.79
N CYS A 230 5.29 4.71 49.22
CA CYS A 230 4.74 4.83 50.56
C CYS A 230 3.41 4.08 50.57
N ASP A 231 3.43 2.78 50.85
CA ASP A 231 2.52 2.25 51.86
C ASP A 231 2.99 0.88 52.38
N CYS A 232 3.13 0.80 53.70
CA CYS A 232 3.39 -0.42 54.43
C CYS A 232 2.05 -1.15 54.64
N GLY A 233 1.78 -2.20 53.85
CA GLY A 233 0.57 -3.00 54.00
C GLY A 233 0.79 -4.43 53.53
N SER A 234 0.67 -5.36 54.46
CA SER A 234 0.89 -6.79 54.29
C SER A 234 -0.11 -7.46 53.32
N GLY A 235 0.39 -8.45 52.57
CA GLY A 235 -0.41 -9.58 52.11
C GLY A 235 -0.88 -9.58 50.65
N SER A 236 -0.14 -10.26 49.76
CA SER A 236 -0.66 -11.44 49.04
C SER A 236 0.41 -12.04 48.13
N LYS A 237 0.86 -13.25 48.50
CA LYS A 237 1.48 -14.17 47.55
C LYS A 237 0.40 -14.62 46.56
N LYS A 238 0.69 -14.52 45.24
CA LYS A 238 0.45 -15.53 44.18
C LYS A 238 0.12 -14.88 42.83
N ARG A 239 1.09 -14.88 41.91
CA ARG A 239 0.84 -15.19 40.49
C ARG A 239 2.14 -15.57 39.78
N LEU A 240 2.78 -16.63 40.26
CA LEU A 240 3.83 -17.35 39.56
C LEU A 240 3.28 -18.73 39.17
N GLY A 241 2.21 -18.75 38.36
CA GLY A 241 1.41 -19.95 38.09
C GLY A 241 1.11 -20.24 36.62
N ASN A 242 1.52 -19.40 35.66
CA ASN A 242 1.05 -19.52 34.28
C ASN A 242 2.16 -19.74 33.22
N VAL A 243 3.43 -19.88 33.61
CA VAL A 243 4.51 -20.15 32.62
C VAL A 243 4.68 -21.65 32.37
N TRP A 244 4.45 -22.49 33.38
CA TRP A 244 4.60 -23.95 33.27
C TRP A 244 3.43 -24.63 32.54
N GLU A 245 2.19 -24.15 32.71
CA GLU A 245 1.03 -24.66 31.96
C GLU A 245 1.13 -24.35 30.45
N VAL A 246 1.57 -23.14 30.09
CA VAL A 246 1.65 -22.73 28.69
C VAL A 246 2.76 -23.50 27.95
N HIS A 247 3.91 -23.74 28.59
CA HIS A 247 4.96 -24.58 28.01
C HIS A 247 4.54 -26.04 27.84
N SER A 248 3.76 -26.59 28.78
CA SER A 248 3.24 -27.95 28.69
C SER A 248 2.26 -28.13 27.52
N LEU A 249 1.39 -27.14 27.28
CA LEU A 249 0.44 -27.15 26.16
C LEU A 249 1.14 -27.05 24.80
N ILE A 250 2.17 -26.22 24.68
CA ILE A 250 2.98 -26.11 23.45
C ILE A 250 3.69 -27.43 23.14
N TYR A 251 4.24 -28.09 24.16
CA TYR A 251 4.93 -29.37 24.00
C TYR A 251 3.97 -30.48 23.52
N ILE A 252 2.78 -30.58 24.12
CA ILE A 252 1.74 -31.53 23.71
C ILE A 252 1.33 -31.28 22.25
N PHE A 253 1.13 -30.01 21.86
CA PHE A 253 0.75 -29.66 20.49
C PHE A 253 1.83 -30.04 19.46
N LEU A 254 3.11 -29.82 19.78
CA LEU A 254 4.24 -30.24 18.95
C LEU A 254 4.33 -31.77 18.79
N VAL A 255 4.12 -32.52 19.88
CA VAL A 255 4.12 -34.00 19.82
C VAL A 255 2.95 -34.51 18.99
N CYS A 256 1.75 -33.95 19.14
CA CYS A 256 0.58 -34.34 18.36
C CYS A 256 0.75 -34.07 16.86
N THR A 257 1.30 -32.91 16.49
CA THR A 257 1.55 -32.55 15.09
C THR A 257 2.61 -33.46 14.44
N LEU A 258 3.71 -33.75 15.14
CA LEU A 258 4.73 -34.71 14.69
C LEU A 258 4.16 -36.12 14.52
N ALA A 259 3.34 -36.59 15.47
CA ALA A 259 2.69 -37.90 15.38
C ALA A 259 1.75 -37.97 14.17
N PHE A 260 0.98 -36.92 13.90
CA PHE A 260 0.08 -36.84 12.76
C PHE A 260 0.84 -36.88 11.43
N VAL A 261 1.93 -36.11 11.30
CA VAL A 261 2.81 -36.13 10.12
C VAL A 261 3.41 -37.53 9.91
N CYS A 262 3.86 -38.20 10.98
CA CYS A 262 4.37 -39.57 10.90
C CYS A 262 3.31 -40.57 10.41
N VAL A 263 2.04 -40.42 10.82
CA VAL A 263 0.93 -41.25 10.33
C VAL A 263 0.67 -41.00 8.85
N LEU A 264 0.69 -39.75 8.39
CA LEU A 264 0.52 -39.40 6.99
C LEU A 264 1.66 -39.96 6.12
N LEU A 265 2.91 -39.87 6.59
CA LEU A 265 4.07 -40.44 5.90
C LEU A 265 3.99 -41.96 5.82
N LYS A 266 3.61 -42.65 6.91
CA LYS A 266 3.38 -44.11 6.90
C LYS A 266 2.24 -44.51 5.96
N ARG A 267 1.14 -43.75 5.91
CA ARG A 267 0.04 -43.98 4.96
C ARG A 267 0.49 -43.80 3.51
N LYS A 268 1.25 -42.75 3.21
CA LYS A 268 1.81 -42.50 1.87
C LYS A 268 2.77 -43.61 1.44
N MET A 269 3.64 -44.07 2.33
CA MET A 269 4.53 -45.21 2.05
C MET A 269 3.76 -46.51 1.77
N ARG A 270 2.73 -46.84 2.56
CA ARG A 270 1.91 -48.04 2.32
C ARG A 270 1.15 -47.98 1.00
N SER A 271 0.64 -46.80 0.63
CA SER A 271 -0.02 -46.58 -0.67
C SER A 271 0.95 -46.80 -1.84
N ASN A 272 2.16 -46.25 -1.77
CA ASN A 272 3.19 -46.41 -2.80
C ASN A 272 3.68 -47.87 -2.93
N ILE A 273 3.75 -48.62 -1.83
CA ILE A 273 4.11 -50.05 -1.88
C ILE A 273 2.98 -50.88 -2.50
N SER A 274 1.71 -50.52 -2.23
CA SER A 274 0.55 -51.18 -2.83
C SER A 274 0.43 -50.92 -4.34
N SER A 275 0.71 -49.69 -4.80
CA SER A 275 0.68 -49.38 -6.23
C SER A 275 1.79 -50.09 -7.01
N ASN A 276 3.01 -50.16 -6.45
CA ASN A 276 4.13 -50.90 -7.07
C ASN A 276 3.88 -52.41 -7.15
N ARG A 277 3.16 -53.00 -6.19
CA ARG A 277 2.74 -54.42 -6.23
C ARG A 277 1.67 -54.70 -7.29
N GLN A 278 0.80 -53.73 -7.60
CA GLN A 278 -0.18 -53.88 -8.68
C GLN A 278 0.46 -53.76 -10.08
N LEU A 279 1.45 -52.87 -10.24
CA LEU A 279 2.21 -52.71 -11.48
C LEU A 279 3.01 -53.97 -11.84
N THR A 280 3.66 -54.61 -10.85
CA THR A 280 4.41 -55.87 -11.07
C THR A 280 3.52 -57.06 -11.41
N LYS A 281 2.28 -57.13 -10.86
CA LYS A 281 1.32 -58.19 -11.22
C LYS A 281 0.73 -58.04 -12.63
N ARG A 282 0.68 -56.82 -13.19
CA ARG A 282 0.24 -56.59 -14.57
C ARG A 282 1.30 -56.94 -15.62
N SER A 283 2.58 -56.87 -15.27
CA SER A 283 3.70 -57.23 -16.16
C SER A 283 3.92 -58.73 -16.35
N LEU A 284 3.33 -59.59 -15.50
CA LEU A 284 3.45 -61.06 -15.53
C LEU A 284 2.26 -61.75 -16.22
N ARG A 285 1.36 -60.98 -16.85
CA ARG A 285 0.28 -61.48 -17.72
C ARG A 285 0.42 -60.84 -19.11
N VAL A 286 1.44 -61.27 -19.84
CA VAL A 286 1.54 -61.23 -21.30
C VAL A 286 2.18 -62.54 -21.73
#